data_AF-A0A956CJ36-F1
#
_entry.id   AF-A0A956CJ36-F1
#
_cell.length_a   1.000
_cell.length_b   1.000
_cell.length_c   1.000
_cell.angle_alpha   90.00
_cell.angle_beta   90.00
_cell.angle_gamma   90.00
#
_symmetry.space_group_name_H-M   'P 1'
#
loop_
_entity.id
_entity.type
_entity.pdbx_description
1 polymer ?
#
loop_
_entity_poly.entity_id
_entity_poly.type
_entity_poly.pdbx_seq_one_letter_code
_entity_poly.pdbx_strand_id
1 'polypeptide(L)'
;MAEEKKPKIDLKARLGKKTITSPGGPSIPPPVGLPKPSGIPAPPFQSQPSRPKVDASNPYSAISAEQAPARAEPQAIKVEMSEEVVAAQRKGRAKVAILAVVTAFVGGLVGFAVGSGVERGKGAEKAIAGAGDLAKEIDDTNAKIEELAEVLKSAREKLSSNKYPEEEVSKLGGIDIPFSGANLTGKGIGRFKPEVVTLLINFAGGATEANEQKDKIRNILTGAKPAITDYLAQKETPKVRWGAYFENGPYGPWVSMQALPDPFLVKPADKDKDKKKDEKAKPFKWPEDFKISQRGKEYKLKRFTSGDPSKNRGDPEIIPVNPDTQDDVCPTDTLVRLTRELRDMETVLRGDKSDPANEKDGLIDTGKVLLDQIKSIGKPG
;
A
#
# COMPACT_ATOMS: atom_id res chain seq x y z
N MET A 1 43.52 37.56 -4.86
CA MET A 1 43.54 37.24 -6.30
C MET A 1 43.41 35.73 -6.45
N ALA A 2 42.20 35.22 -6.67
CA ALA A 2 41.88 33.93 -7.31
C ALA A 2 40.35 33.75 -7.26
N GLU A 3 39.69 34.02 -8.39
CA GLU A 3 38.27 33.74 -8.60
C GLU A 3 38.11 32.33 -9.17
N GLU A 4 37.32 31.47 -8.51
CA GLU A 4 36.94 30.18 -9.07
C GLU A 4 35.63 30.30 -9.87
N LYS A 5 35.75 30.05 -11.18
CA LYS A 5 34.66 30.02 -12.17
C LYS A 5 33.75 28.81 -11.97
N LYS A 6 32.45 29.06 -11.76
CA LYS A 6 31.38 28.05 -11.90
C LYS A 6 31.22 27.62 -13.38
N PRO A 7 31.05 26.32 -13.68
CA PRO A 7 30.77 25.85 -15.03
C PRO A 7 29.32 26.17 -15.45
N LYS A 8 29.18 26.81 -16.63
CA LYS A 8 27.88 27.09 -17.28
C LYS A 8 27.39 25.82 -17.98
N ILE A 9 26.26 25.28 -17.50
CA ILE A 9 25.56 24.18 -18.15
C ILE A 9 24.74 24.77 -19.31
N ASP A 10 25.08 24.39 -20.54
CA ASP A 10 24.42 24.87 -21.75
C ASP A 10 23.12 24.08 -22.00
N LEU A 11 21.97 24.76 -21.83
CA LEU A 11 20.64 24.17 -22.02
C LEU A 11 20.27 23.93 -23.49
N LYS A 12 21.06 24.39 -24.47
CA LYS A 12 20.73 24.24 -25.90
C LYS A 12 21.01 22.85 -26.46
N ALA A 13 21.75 21.99 -25.75
CA ALA A 13 22.07 20.64 -26.20
C ALA A 13 21.00 19.58 -25.87
N ARG A 14 20.01 19.87 -25.00
CA ARG A 14 18.99 18.89 -24.59
C ARG A 14 17.60 19.09 -25.20
N LEU A 15 17.42 20.09 -26.06
CA LEU A 15 16.16 20.29 -26.78
C LEU A 15 16.23 19.63 -28.16
N GLY A 16 16.21 18.30 -28.16
CA GLY A 16 16.04 17.49 -29.37
C GLY A 16 14.72 17.82 -30.05
N LYS A 17 14.80 18.22 -31.33
CA LYS A 17 13.70 18.46 -32.26
C LYS A 17 12.67 17.33 -32.22
N LYS A 18 11.43 17.64 -31.83
CA LYS A 18 10.24 16.90 -32.25
C LYS A 18 9.38 17.81 -33.11
N THR A 19 9.44 17.56 -34.42
CA THR A 19 8.55 18.08 -35.45
C THR A 19 7.16 17.47 -35.31
N ILE A 20 6.12 18.31 -35.40
CA ILE A 20 4.72 17.93 -35.61
C ILE A 20 4.30 18.60 -36.92
N THR A 21 3.87 17.83 -37.93
CA THR A 21 2.58 17.95 -38.66
C THR A 21 2.52 17.03 -39.91
N SER A 22 1.36 16.38 -40.08
CA SER A 22 0.83 15.51 -41.17
C SER A 22 0.64 16.25 -42.53
N PRO A 23 0.11 15.69 -43.66
CA PRO A 23 -0.42 14.34 -43.98
C PRO A 23 0.00 13.74 -45.36
N GLY A 24 -0.05 12.42 -45.52
CA GLY A 24 0.06 11.77 -46.83
C GLY A 24 0.28 10.26 -46.74
N GLY A 25 -0.66 9.46 -47.25
CA GLY A 25 -0.60 7.99 -47.24
C GLY A 25 0.57 7.41 -48.03
N PRO A 26 0.94 6.15 -47.75
CA PRO A 26 0.63 5.11 -48.72
C PRO A 26 0.11 3.80 -48.11
N SER A 27 -0.66 3.10 -48.93
CA SER A 27 -1.23 1.76 -48.77
C SER A 27 -0.21 0.67 -48.41
N ILE A 28 -0.55 -0.16 -47.43
CA ILE A 28 0.19 -1.36 -47.04
C ILE A 28 -0.29 -2.54 -47.90
N PRO A 29 0.60 -3.27 -48.61
CA PRO A 29 0.22 -4.49 -49.34
C PRO A 29 0.02 -5.69 -48.40
N PRO A 30 -0.84 -6.67 -48.75
CA PRO A 30 -1.06 -7.85 -47.92
C PRO A 30 0.19 -8.76 -47.89
N PRO A 31 0.47 -9.43 -46.75
CA PRO A 31 1.63 -10.31 -46.63
C PRO A 31 1.48 -11.57 -47.51
N VAL A 32 2.50 -11.79 -48.32
CA VAL A 32 2.71 -12.95 -49.21
C VAL A 32 3.21 -14.16 -48.41
N GLY A 33 2.83 -15.34 -48.87
CA GLY A 33 2.93 -16.65 -48.22
C GLY A 33 4.26 -17.04 -47.57
N LEU A 34 4.13 -17.74 -46.44
CA LEU A 34 5.19 -18.53 -45.81
C LEU A 34 5.14 -19.98 -46.33
N PRO A 35 6.29 -20.55 -46.77
CA PRO A 35 6.38 -21.91 -47.29
C PRO A 35 6.27 -22.99 -46.20
N LYS A 36 5.59 -24.09 -46.54
CA LYS A 36 5.44 -25.29 -45.70
C LYS A 36 6.80 -26.01 -45.54
N PRO A 37 7.22 -26.37 -44.31
CA PRO A 37 8.31 -27.32 -44.10
C PRO A 37 7.84 -28.74 -44.40
N SER A 38 8.54 -29.35 -45.36
CA SER A 38 8.53 -30.76 -45.70
C SER A 38 9.24 -31.61 -44.64
N GLY A 39 8.65 -32.75 -44.28
CA GLY A 39 9.38 -33.98 -43.97
C GLY A 39 9.92 -34.14 -42.55
N ILE A 40 9.09 -34.67 -41.64
CA ILE A 40 9.57 -35.46 -40.50
C ILE A 40 8.74 -36.75 -40.46
N PRO A 41 9.37 -37.94 -40.49
CA PRO A 41 8.68 -39.23 -40.52
C PRO A 41 7.98 -39.51 -39.19
N ALA A 42 6.73 -39.97 -39.27
CA ALA A 42 5.91 -40.30 -38.12
C ALA A 42 6.41 -41.57 -37.39
N PRO A 43 6.38 -41.61 -36.05
CA PRO A 43 6.68 -42.82 -35.28
C PRO A 43 5.60 -43.90 -35.47
N PRO A 44 5.95 -45.21 -35.35
CA PRO A 44 5.01 -46.30 -35.56
C PRO A 44 3.95 -46.32 -34.44
N PHE A 45 2.71 -45.99 -34.80
CA PHE A 45 1.59 -46.12 -33.88
C PHE A 45 1.23 -47.60 -33.69
N GLN A 46 1.38 -48.05 -32.45
CA GLN A 46 0.79 -49.28 -31.95
C GLN A 46 -0.74 -49.20 -32.08
N SER A 47 -1.34 -50.33 -32.46
CA SER A 47 -2.78 -50.54 -32.61
C SER A 47 -3.56 -50.11 -31.36
N GLN A 48 -4.43 -49.10 -31.52
CA GLN A 48 -5.41 -48.75 -30.50
C GLN A 48 -6.41 -49.90 -30.31
N PRO A 49 -6.79 -50.24 -29.06
CA PRO A 49 -7.96 -51.08 -28.83
C PRO A 49 -9.23 -50.35 -29.30
N SER A 50 -10.13 -51.13 -29.85
CA SER A 50 -11.43 -50.74 -30.41
C SER A 50 -12.18 -49.79 -29.48
N ARG A 51 -12.49 -48.59 -29.97
CA ARG A 51 -13.40 -47.66 -29.28
C ARG A 51 -14.82 -48.27 -29.27
N PRO A 52 -15.57 -48.15 -28.16
CA PRO A 52 -16.97 -48.53 -28.13
C PRO A 52 -17.77 -47.71 -29.17
N LYS A 53 -18.55 -48.38 -30.02
CA LYS A 53 -19.53 -47.71 -30.88
C LYS A 53 -20.65 -47.16 -30.01
N VAL A 54 -20.68 -45.84 -29.85
CA VAL A 54 -21.83 -45.13 -29.29
C VAL A 54 -22.85 -44.96 -30.41
N ASP A 55 -24.05 -45.51 -30.23
CA ASP A 55 -25.18 -45.32 -31.14
C ASP A 55 -25.66 -43.86 -31.05
N ALA A 56 -25.58 -43.12 -32.16
CA ALA A 56 -25.90 -41.69 -32.22
C ALA A 56 -27.41 -41.38 -32.03
N SER A 57 -28.27 -42.39 -31.98
CA SER A 57 -29.71 -42.21 -31.81
C SER A 57 -30.18 -42.26 -30.34
N ASN A 58 -29.30 -42.56 -29.37
CA ASN A 58 -29.72 -42.66 -27.97
C ASN A 58 -28.60 -42.26 -26.97
N PRO A 59 -28.54 -40.98 -26.54
CA PRO A 59 -27.46 -40.47 -25.69
C PRO A 59 -27.52 -40.90 -24.21
N TYR A 60 -28.43 -41.80 -23.83
CA TYR A 60 -28.59 -42.29 -22.45
C TYR A 60 -28.48 -43.82 -22.30
N SER A 61 -28.00 -44.55 -23.30
CA SER A 61 -27.74 -45.98 -23.14
C SER A 61 -26.48 -46.22 -22.30
N ALA A 62 -26.69 -46.71 -21.07
CA ALA A 62 -25.61 -47.14 -20.19
C ALA A 62 -24.87 -48.34 -20.81
N ILE A 63 -23.54 -48.33 -20.69
CA ILE A 63 -22.66 -49.44 -21.07
C ILE A 63 -23.13 -50.70 -20.33
N SER A 64 -23.56 -51.72 -21.07
CA SER A 64 -23.93 -53.03 -20.49
C SER A 64 -22.76 -53.65 -19.74
N ALA A 65 -23.03 -54.19 -18.55
CA ALA A 65 -22.06 -54.73 -17.60
C ALA A 65 -21.42 -56.08 -18.01
N GLU A 66 -21.67 -56.58 -19.22
CA GLU A 66 -21.14 -57.87 -19.69
C GLU A 66 -19.66 -57.89 -20.09
N GLN A 67 -18.93 -56.77 -20.01
CA GLN A 67 -17.50 -56.71 -20.35
C GLN A 67 -16.65 -56.05 -19.25
N ALA A 68 -16.52 -56.74 -18.11
CA ALA A 68 -15.50 -56.43 -17.10
C ALA A 68 -14.44 -57.55 -17.08
N PRO A 69 -13.13 -57.24 -17.19
CA PRO A 69 -12.08 -58.26 -17.05
C PRO A 69 -11.92 -58.72 -15.59
N ALA A 70 -11.63 -60.01 -15.41
CA ALA A 70 -11.52 -60.67 -14.11
C ALA A 70 -10.38 -60.11 -13.23
N ARG A 71 -10.68 -59.95 -11.94
CA ARG A 71 -9.81 -59.35 -10.91
C ARG A 71 -8.78 -60.36 -10.40
N ALA A 72 -7.49 -60.00 -10.46
CA ALA A 72 -6.40 -60.75 -9.81
C ALA A 72 -6.23 -60.33 -8.33
N GLU A 73 -5.93 -61.28 -7.45
CA GLU A 73 -5.79 -61.07 -6.00
C GLU A 73 -4.41 -60.49 -5.61
N PRO A 74 -4.32 -59.54 -4.65
CA PRO A 74 -3.06 -58.96 -4.22
C PRO A 74 -2.37 -59.76 -3.10
N GLN A 75 -1.05 -59.99 -3.24
CA GLN A 75 -0.20 -60.57 -2.20
C GLN A 75 0.31 -59.49 -1.22
N ALA A 76 0.39 -59.85 0.06
CA ALA A 76 0.80 -58.98 1.16
C ALA A 76 2.33 -58.80 1.24
N ILE A 77 2.78 -57.54 1.34
CA ILE A 77 4.18 -57.17 1.59
C ILE A 77 4.34 -56.91 3.10
N LYS A 78 5.21 -57.68 3.77
CA LYS A 78 5.65 -57.42 5.16
C LYS A 78 6.88 -56.53 5.12
N VAL A 79 6.89 -55.45 5.90
CA VAL A 79 8.06 -54.59 6.13
C VAL A 79 8.44 -54.73 7.60
N GLU A 80 9.62 -55.30 7.86
CA GLU A 80 10.22 -55.33 9.19
C GLU A 80 11.01 -54.03 9.42
N MET A 81 10.74 -53.35 10.53
CA MET A 81 11.51 -52.18 10.96
C MET A 81 12.66 -52.63 11.87
N SER A 82 13.90 -52.28 11.49
CA SER A 82 15.12 -52.60 12.23
C SER A 82 15.47 -51.56 13.31
N GLU A 83 16.14 -52.04 14.35
CA GLU A 83 16.39 -51.42 15.67
C GLU A 83 17.27 -50.15 15.65
N GLU A 84 17.88 -49.84 14.52
CA GLU A 84 18.79 -48.69 14.35
C GLU A 84 18.05 -47.33 14.34
N VAL A 85 16.76 -47.31 13.99
CA VAL A 85 15.94 -46.09 13.98
C VAL A 85 15.57 -45.63 15.41
N VAL A 86 15.57 -46.54 16.38
CA VAL A 86 15.18 -46.27 17.78
C VAL A 86 16.24 -45.47 18.52
N ALA A 87 17.51 -45.59 18.13
CA ALA A 87 18.62 -44.87 18.77
C ALA A 87 18.69 -43.38 18.38
N ALA A 88 18.27 -43.02 17.16
CA ALA A 88 18.27 -41.64 16.68
C ALA A 88 17.16 -40.76 17.32
N GLN A 89 16.10 -41.38 17.86
CA GLN A 89 14.93 -40.69 18.41
C GLN A 89 15.16 -40.03 19.78
N ARG A 90 16.28 -40.33 20.46
CA ARG A 90 16.54 -39.81 21.82
C ARG A 90 17.10 -38.39 21.89
N LYS A 91 17.69 -37.84 20.81
CA LYS A 91 18.36 -36.51 20.85
C LYS A 91 17.62 -35.33 20.20
N GLY A 92 16.38 -35.53 19.71
CA GLY A 92 15.64 -34.49 18.94
C GLY A 92 14.25 -34.09 19.46
N ARG A 93 13.90 -34.41 20.71
CA ARG A 93 12.49 -34.47 21.19
C ARG A 93 11.67 -33.19 21.04
N ALA A 94 12.26 -31.98 21.06
CA ALA A 94 11.48 -30.74 20.92
C ALA A 94 11.07 -30.44 19.45
N LYS A 95 11.93 -30.71 18.47
CA LYS A 95 11.63 -30.49 17.04
C LYS A 95 10.88 -31.68 16.42
N VAL A 96 11.06 -32.88 16.95
CA VAL A 96 10.35 -34.09 16.51
C VAL A 96 8.92 -34.14 17.07
N ALA A 97 8.62 -33.54 18.23
CA ALA A 97 7.25 -33.50 18.76
C ALA A 97 6.30 -32.68 17.87
N ILE A 98 6.74 -31.52 17.37
CA ILE A 98 5.93 -30.70 16.44
C ILE A 98 5.76 -31.40 15.09
N LEU A 99 6.83 -32.04 14.58
CA LEU A 99 6.77 -32.79 13.33
C LEU A 99 5.91 -34.06 13.46
N ALA A 100 5.94 -34.74 14.60
CA ALA A 100 5.13 -35.93 14.89
C ALA A 100 3.65 -35.60 15.08
N VAL A 101 3.30 -34.42 15.60
CA VAL A 101 1.89 -33.96 15.64
C VAL A 101 1.37 -33.73 14.23
N VAL A 102 2.17 -33.14 13.34
CA VAL A 102 1.80 -32.95 11.92
C VAL A 102 1.75 -34.29 11.18
N THR A 103 2.68 -35.20 11.45
CA THR A 103 2.75 -36.50 10.76
C THR A 103 1.67 -37.48 11.25
N ALA A 104 1.29 -37.42 12.53
CA ALA A 104 0.16 -38.19 13.07
C ALA A 104 -1.20 -37.62 12.61
N PHE A 105 -1.31 -36.31 12.37
CA PHE A 105 -2.52 -35.70 11.78
C PHE A 105 -2.73 -36.10 10.31
N VAL A 106 -1.65 -36.35 9.57
CA VAL A 106 -1.72 -36.80 8.16
C VAL A 106 -1.82 -38.33 8.06
N GLY A 107 -1.21 -39.09 8.96
CA GLY A 107 -1.14 -40.55 8.89
C GLY A 107 -2.36 -41.33 9.42
N GLY A 108 -3.22 -40.70 10.24
CA GLY A 108 -4.34 -41.38 10.90
C GLY A 108 -5.59 -41.66 10.05
N LEU A 109 -5.61 -41.27 8.77
CA LEU A 109 -6.79 -41.31 7.90
C LEU A 109 -6.67 -42.28 6.70
N VAL A 110 -5.79 -43.28 6.77
CA VAL A 110 -5.67 -44.29 5.70
C VAL A 110 -6.32 -45.60 6.12
N GLY A 111 -7.65 -45.64 6.06
CA GLY A 111 -8.45 -46.84 6.27
C GLY A 111 -9.76 -46.79 5.48
N PHE A 112 -9.79 -47.52 4.35
CA PHE A 112 -10.97 -47.93 3.58
C PHE A 112 -11.75 -46.87 2.75
N ALA A 113 -11.49 -46.83 1.42
CA ALA A 113 -12.48 -47.07 0.36
C ALA A 113 -11.88 -46.90 -1.05
N VAL A 114 -12.14 -47.90 -1.90
CA VAL A 114 -11.49 -48.22 -3.18
C VAL A 114 -11.92 -47.29 -4.34
N GLY A 115 -10.98 -46.91 -5.20
CA GLY A 115 -11.23 -46.43 -6.58
C GLY A 115 -11.47 -44.92 -6.73
N SER A 116 -12.57 -44.40 -6.19
CA SER A 116 -12.91 -42.95 -6.25
C SER A 116 -12.52 -42.18 -4.98
N GLY A 117 -12.22 -42.90 -3.90
CA GLY A 117 -11.75 -42.36 -2.62
C GLY A 117 -10.30 -41.86 -2.64
N VAL A 118 -9.44 -42.40 -3.52
CA VAL A 118 -8.02 -42.00 -3.57
C VAL A 118 -7.83 -40.60 -4.15
N GLU A 119 -8.62 -40.21 -5.16
CA GLU A 119 -8.59 -38.84 -5.70
C GLU A 119 -9.27 -37.83 -4.75
N ARG A 120 -10.33 -38.27 -4.06
CA ARG A 120 -10.95 -37.47 -3.00
C ARG A 120 -10.01 -37.29 -1.80
N GLY A 121 -9.30 -38.34 -1.40
CA GLY A 121 -8.30 -38.34 -0.33
C GLY A 121 -7.11 -37.45 -0.66
N LYS A 122 -6.50 -37.61 -1.84
CA LYS A 122 -5.39 -36.75 -2.29
C LYS A 122 -5.76 -35.27 -2.34
N GLY A 123 -6.97 -34.94 -2.77
CA GLY A 123 -7.42 -33.55 -2.77
C GLY A 123 -7.73 -33.01 -1.36
N ALA A 124 -8.15 -33.87 -0.42
CA ALA A 124 -8.38 -33.49 0.97
C ALA A 124 -7.04 -33.28 1.70
N GLU A 125 -6.08 -34.17 1.50
CA GLU A 125 -4.70 -34.02 1.97
C GLU A 125 -4.06 -32.74 1.45
N LYS A 126 -4.20 -32.44 0.15
CA LYS A 126 -3.72 -31.18 -0.45
C LYS A 126 -4.38 -29.95 0.17
N ALA A 127 -5.67 -30.01 0.47
CA ALA A 127 -6.38 -28.92 1.11
C ALA A 127 -5.92 -28.72 2.56
N ILE A 128 -5.68 -29.79 3.32
CA ILE A 128 -5.16 -29.72 4.70
C ILE A 128 -3.71 -29.19 4.70
N ALA A 129 -2.86 -29.69 3.81
CA ALA A 129 -1.49 -29.19 3.65
C ALA A 129 -1.48 -27.70 3.25
N GLY A 130 -2.31 -27.34 2.25
CA GLY A 130 -2.47 -25.96 1.80
C GLY A 130 -3.01 -25.04 2.90
N ALA A 131 -3.92 -25.51 3.75
CA ALA A 131 -4.39 -24.78 4.93
C ALA A 131 -3.25 -24.55 5.93
N GLY A 132 -2.42 -25.56 6.18
CA GLY A 132 -1.23 -25.43 7.05
C GLY A 132 -0.23 -24.39 6.53
N ASP A 133 0.00 -24.36 5.21
CA ASP A 133 0.88 -23.35 4.60
C ASP A 133 0.27 -21.96 4.61
N LEU A 134 -1.03 -21.82 4.30
CA LEU A 134 -1.75 -20.54 4.39
C LEU A 134 -1.75 -19.99 5.80
N ALA A 135 -1.93 -20.83 6.82
CA ALA A 135 -1.91 -20.40 8.20
C ALA A 135 -0.57 -19.75 8.56
N LYS A 136 0.56 -20.31 8.10
CA LYS A 136 1.88 -19.69 8.31
C LYS A 136 2.02 -18.37 7.55
N GLU A 137 1.67 -18.36 6.28
CA GLU A 137 1.74 -17.16 5.44
C GLU A 137 0.89 -16.02 6.01
N ILE A 138 -0.32 -16.31 6.49
CA ILE A 138 -1.23 -15.33 7.10
C ILE A 138 -0.69 -14.83 8.44
N ASP A 139 -0.09 -15.70 9.27
CA ASP A 139 0.54 -15.31 10.53
C ASP A 139 1.72 -14.34 10.29
N ASP A 140 2.61 -14.69 9.37
CA ASP A 140 3.73 -13.84 8.95
C ASP A 140 3.24 -12.50 8.36
N THR A 141 2.16 -12.56 7.57
CA THR A 141 1.53 -11.39 6.97
C THR A 141 0.91 -10.48 8.03
N ASN A 142 0.21 -11.03 9.02
CA ASN A 142 -0.36 -10.27 10.14
C ASN A 142 0.73 -9.54 10.92
N ALA A 143 1.87 -10.18 11.17
CA ALA A 143 3.01 -9.53 11.82
C ALA A 143 3.52 -8.33 11.01
N LYS A 144 3.55 -8.43 9.67
CA LYS A 144 3.93 -7.31 8.79
C LYS A 144 2.89 -6.20 8.73
N ILE A 145 1.60 -6.54 8.78
CA ILE A 145 0.51 -5.56 8.87
C ILE A 145 0.61 -4.79 10.21
N GLU A 146 0.88 -5.48 11.32
CA GLU A 146 1.08 -4.86 12.63
C GLU A 146 2.32 -3.94 12.63
N GLU A 147 3.45 -4.39 12.06
CA GLU A 147 4.66 -3.57 11.88
C GLU A 147 4.34 -2.29 11.08
N LEU A 148 3.62 -2.41 9.97
CA LEU A 148 3.19 -1.28 9.14
C LEU A 148 2.31 -0.30 9.92
N ALA A 149 1.34 -0.81 10.67
CA ALA A 149 0.42 -0.01 11.45
C ALA A 149 1.13 0.79 12.56
N GLU A 150 2.15 0.22 13.21
CA GLU A 150 2.98 0.94 14.19
C GLU A 150 3.84 2.03 13.54
N VAL A 151 4.42 1.76 12.36
CA VAL A 151 5.20 2.77 11.62
C VAL A 151 4.33 3.95 11.19
N LEU A 152 3.11 3.69 10.69
CA LEU A 152 2.16 4.74 10.30
C LEU A 152 1.72 5.59 11.49
N LYS A 153 1.44 4.94 12.63
CA LYS A 153 1.10 5.62 13.88
C LYS A 153 2.25 6.53 14.34
N SER A 154 3.48 6.02 14.37
CA SER A 154 4.68 6.82 14.72
C SER A 154 4.87 8.00 13.77
N ALA A 155 4.67 7.79 12.46
CA ALA A 155 4.78 8.87 11.47
C ALA A 155 3.75 9.98 11.72
N ARG A 156 2.50 9.61 12.01
CA ARG A 156 1.43 10.53 12.36
C ARG A 156 1.71 11.28 13.65
N GLU A 157 2.17 10.59 14.69
CA GLU A 157 2.55 11.21 15.97
C GLU A 157 3.68 12.22 15.79
N LYS A 158 4.74 11.86 15.05
CA LYS A 158 5.83 12.79 14.73
C LYS A 158 5.32 14.03 14.00
N LEU A 159 4.50 13.86 12.96
CA LEU A 159 3.90 14.99 12.24
C LEU A 159 3.03 15.89 13.14
N SER A 160 2.25 15.28 14.05
CA SER A 160 1.45 16.04 15.03
C SER A 160 2.30 16.78 16.05
N SER A 161 3.49 16.24 16.38
CA SER A 161 4.49 16.86 17.26
C SER A 161 5.42 17.85 16.55
N ASN A 162 5.05 18.27 15.33
CA ASN A 162 5.81 19.17 14.45
C ASN A 162 7.18 18.66 14.00
N LYS A 163 7.37 17.33 13.91
CA LYS A 163 8.61 16.70 13.45
C LYS A 163 8.41 15.92 12.16
N TYR A 164 9.36 16.01 11.24
CA TYR A 164 9.33 15.23 10.01
C TYR A 164 9.73 13.77 10.30
N PRO A 165 8.93 12.77 9.88
CA PRO A 165 9.15 11.36 10.22
C PRO A 165 10.13 10.68 9.26
N GLU A 166 11.41 11.09 9.28
CA GLU A 166 12.41 10.61 8.31
C GLU A 166 12.67 9.11 8.40
N GLU A 167 12.78 8.59 9.62
CA GLU A 167 13.02 7.17 9.88
C GLU A 167 11.83 6.31 9.45
N GLU A 168 10.60 6.76 9.73
CA GLU A 168 9.39 6.04 9.36
C GLU A 168 9.20 6.01 7.85
N VAL A 169 9.47 7.11 7.15
CA VAL A 169 9.42 7.15 5.68
C VAL A 169 10.38 6.13 5.06
N SER A 170 11.57 5.97 5.67
CA SER A 170 12.52 4.93 5.25
C SER A 170 11.97 3.52 5.52
N LYS A 171 11.42 3.28 6.72
CA LYS A 171 10.84 1.98 7.11
C LYS A 171 9.63 1.60 6.24
N LEU A 172 8.74 2.54 5.92
CA LEU A 172 7.61 2.32 5.01
C LEU A 172 8.08 1.75 3.66
N GLY A 173 9.26 2.13 3.20
CA GLY A 173 9.83 1.60 1.95
C GLY A 173 10.36 0.17 2.03
N GLY A 174 10.61 -0.34 3.25
CA GLY A 174 11.11 -1.69 3.48
C GLY A 174 10.05 -2.68 3.98
N ILE A 175 8.84 -2.20 4.30
CA ILE A 175 7.72 -3.05 4.72
C ILE A 175 6.89 -3.37 3.49
N ASP A 176 6.68 -4.67 3.26
CA ASP A 176 5.77 -5.17 2.24
C ASP A 176 4.90 -6.24 2.89
N ILE A 177 3.60 -6.21 2.60
CA ILE A 177 2.64 -7.20 3.09
C ILE A 177 2.67 -8.38 2.10
N PRO A 178 3.27 -9.54 2.45
CA PRO A 178 3.61 -10.59 1.49
C PRO A 178 2.44 -11.54 1.21
N PHE A 179 1.25 -11.00 0.94
CA PHE A 179 0.05 -11.80 0.70
C PHE A 179 -0.78 -11.26 -0.44
N SER A 180 -1.10 -12.13 -1.40
CA SER A 180 -1.81 -11.78 -2.63
C SER A 180 -2.60 -12.98 -3.16
N GLY A 181 -3.31 -12.81 -4.27
CA GLY A 181 -4.00 -13.92 -4.95
C GLY A 181 -3.06 -15.05 -5.39
N ALA A 182 -1.76 -14.78 -5.59
CA ALA A 182 -0.78 -15.79 -5.95
C ALA A 182 -0.61 -16.84 -4.83
N ASN A 183 -0.67 -16.39 -3.57
CA ASN A 183 -0.58 -17.25 -2.38
C ASN A 183 -1.72 -18.29 -2.33
N LEU A 184 -2.85 -18.02 -2.98
CA LEU A 184 -4.00 -18.93 -2.96
C LEU A 184 -3.86 -20.10 -3.95
N THR A 185 -2.96 -19.96 -4.92
CA THR A 185 -2.84 -20.90 -6.04
C THR A 185 -2.24 -22.23 -5.57
N GLY A 186 -2.84 -23.34 -6.00
CA GLY A 186 -2.32 -24.69 -5.71
C GLY A 186 -2.56 -25.18 -4.28
N LYS A 187 -3.13 -24.37 -3.39
CA LYS A 187 -3.36 -24.71 -1.98
C LYS A 187 -4.70 -25.41 -1.70
N GLY A 188 -5.41 -25.84 -2.75
CA GLY A 188 -6.65 -26.60 -2.62
C GLY A 188 -7.81 -25.82 -2.01
N ILE A 189 -7.78 -24.48 -2.06
CA ILE A 189 -8.76 -23.60 -1.42
C ILE A 189 -10.21 -23.84 -1.88
N GLY A 190 -10.42 -24.41 -3.07
CA GLY A 190 -11.76 -24.75 -3.57
C GLY A 190 -12.47 -25.86 -2.76
N ARG A 191 -11.80 -26.47 -1.79
CA ARG A 191 -12.40 -27.42 -0.84
C ARG A 191 -12.66 -26.81 0.53
N PHE A 192 -12.28 -25.56 0.76
CA PHE A 192 -12.58 -24.86 2.01
C PHE A 192 -14.06 -24.47 2.02
N LYS A 193 -14.55 -24.12 3.21
CA LYS A 193 -15.89 -23.54 3.32
C LYS A 193 -15.95 -22.24 2.50
N PRO A 194 -17.06 -21.95 1.79
CA PRO A 194 -17.17 -20.75 0.96
C PRO A 194 -16.80 -19.46 1.70
N GLU A 195 -17.16 -19.35 2.98
CA GLU A 195 -16.87 -18.19 3.82
C GLU A 195 -15.37 -17.97 4.01
N VAL A 196 -14.60 -19.05 4.20
CA VAL A 196 -13.13 -19.01 4.33
C VAL A 196 -12.49 -18.58 3.01
N VAL A 197 -13.02 -19.06 1.87
CA VAL A 197 -12.53 -18.67 0.55
C VAL A 197 -12.77 -17.18 0.30
N THR A 198 -13.95 -16.67 0.63
CA THR A 198 -14.25 -15.24 0.54
C THR A 198 -13.33 -14.42 1.43
N LEU A 199 -13.09 -14.84 2.68
CA LEU A 199 -12.15 -14.16 3.58
C LEU A 199 -10.72 -14.17 3.05
N LEU A 200 -10.24 -15.27 2.47
CA LEU A 200 -8.92 -15.35 1.82
C LEU A 200 -8.78 -14.34 0.68
N ILE A 201 -9.80 -14.24 -0.18
CA ILE A 201 -9.82 -13.32 -1.31
C ILE A 201 -9.83 -11.87 -0.82
N ASN A 202 -10.69 -11.56 0.16
CA ASN A 202 -10.78 -10.22 0.74
C ASN A 202 -9.46 -9.81 1.43
N PHE A 203 -8.85 -10.73 2.17
CA PHE A 203 -7.56 -10.50 2.84
C PHE A 203 -6.44 -10.27 1.82
N ALA A 204 -6.40 -11.04 0.72
CA ALA A 204 -5.46 -10.81 -0.38
C ALA A 204 -5.67 -9.46 -1.09
N GLY A 205 -6.93 -9.07 -1.33
CA GLY A 205 -7.28 -7.77 -1.89
C GLY A 205 -6.83 -6.63 -0.97
N GLY A 206 -7.21 -6.70 0.31
CA GLY A 206 -6.84 -5.69 1.31
C GLY A 206 -5.33 -5.58 1.55
N ALA A 207 -4.59 -6.69 1.52
CA ALA A 207 -3.13 -6.67 1.58
C ALA A 207 -2.50 -5.95 0.38
N THR A 208 -3.04 -6.16 -0.83
CA THR A 208 -2.58 -5.49 -2.05
C THR A 208 -2.88 -4.00 -2.01
N GLU A 209 -4.12 -3.63 -1.67
CA GLU A 209 -4.54 -2.22 -1.53
C GLU A 209 -3.71 -1.49 -0.45
N ALA A 210 -3.43 -2.16 0.67
CA ALA A 210 -2.57 -1.62 1.72
C ALA A 210 -1.15 -1.35 1.21
N ASN A 211 -0.56 -2.24 0.40
CA ASN A 211 0.75 -1.99 -0.21
C ASN A 211 0.74 -0.80 -1.18
N GLU A 212 -0.31 -0.66 -2.00
CA GLU A 212 -0.45 0.48 -2.91
C GLU A 212 -0.61 1.81 -2.15
N GLN A 213 -1.44 1.82 -1.11
CA GLN A 213 -1.67 3.00 -0.28
C GLN A 213 -0.41 3.39 0.51
N LYS A 214 0.32 2.41 1.06
CA LYS A 214 1.64 2.58 1.66
C LYS A 214 2.58 3.31 0.72
N ASP A 215 2.70 2.84 -0.52
CA ASP A 215 3.62 3.41 -1.51
C ASP A 215 3.20 4.83 -1.90
N LYS A 216 1.90 5.09 -2.04
CA LYS A 216 1.36 6.44 -2.26
C LYS A 216 1.73 7.39 -1.12
N ILE A 217 1.55 6.97 0.14
CA ILE A 217 1.91 7.78 1.32
C ILE A 217 3.42 8.04 1.35
N ARG A 218 4.24 7.01 1.13
CA ARG A 218 5.70 7.13 1.06
C ARG A 218 6.13 8.11 -0.03
N ASN A 219 5.51 8.05 -1.20
CA ASN A 219 5.82 8.94 -2.32
C ASN A 219 5.44 10.39 -2.03
N ILE A 220 4.29 10.63 -1.38
CA ILE A 220 3.87 11.97 -0.93
C ILE A 220 4.87 12.50 0.10
N LEU A 221 5.20 11.71 1.12
CA LEU A 221 6.15 12.10 2.17
C LEU A 221 7.53 12.44 1.59
N THR A 222 8.04 11.57 0.72
CA THR A 222 9.37 11.75 0.09
C THR A 222 9.37 12.95 -0.86
N GLY A 223 8.37 13.07 -1.73
CA GLY A 223 8.28 14.14 -2.72
C GLY A 223 8.01 15.52 -2.10
N ALA A 224 7.26 15.57 -1.01
CA ALA A 224 6.95 16.80 -0.29
C ALA A 224 7.88 17.11 0.88
N LYS A 225 8.96 16.34 1.08
CA LYS A 225 9.89 16.51 2.21
C LYS A 225 10.33 17.98 2.43
N PRO A 226 10.78 18.74 1.41
CA PRO A 226 11.19 20.13 1.61
C PRO A 226 10.03 21.00 2.09
N ALA A 227 8.86 20.89 1.45
CA ALA A 227 7.68 21.68 1.78
C ALA A 227 7.15 21.37 3.19
N ILE A 228 7.10 20.10 3.57
CA ILE A 228 6.69 19.68 4.91
C ILE A 228 7.70 20.16 5.95
N THR A 229 9.00 19.95 5.72
CA THR A 229 10.05 20.37 6.68
C THR A 229 10.06 21.89 6.87
N ASP A 230 9.94 22.64 5.78
CA ASP A 230 9.83 24.10 5.83
C ASP A 230 8.59 24.53 6.60
N TYR A 231 7.45 23.89 6.36
CA TYR A 231 6.19 24.17 7.08
C TYR A 231 6.32 23.85 8.57
N LEU A 232 6.87 22.68 8.92
CA LEU A 232 7.08 22.29 10.31
C LEU A 232 8.03 23.25 11.03
N ALA A 233 9.10 23.69 10.37
CA ALA A 233 10.02 24.70 10.90
C ALA A 233 9.32 26.05 11.13
N GLN A 234 8.30 26.41 10.35
CA GLN A 234 7.53 27.64 10.55
C GLN A 234 6.65 27.62 11.78
N LYS A 235 6.17 26.45 12.23
CA LYS A 235 5.44 26.39 13.49
C LYS A 235 6.33 26.74 14.69
N GLU A 236 7.62 26.37 14.64
CA GLU A 236 8.58 26.80 15.65
C GLU A 236 9.10 28.23 15.41
N THR A 237 9.10 28.70 14.16
CA THR A 237 9.55 30.02 13.73
C THR A 237 8.50 30.69 12.84
N PRO A 238 7.40 31.21 13.42
CA PRO A 238 6.29 31.74 12.64
C PRO A 238 6.78 32.84 11.72
N LYS A 239 6.49 32.71 10.42
CA LYS A 239 6.80 33.70 9.40
C LYS A 239 5.51 34.34 8.94
N VAL A 240 5.47 35.66 8.82
CA VAL A 240 4.40 36.31 8.06
C VAL A 240 4.67 36.06 6.59
N ARG A 241 3.82 35.26 5.96
CA ARG A 241 3.89 34.95 4.52
C ARG A 241 2.85 35.69 3.71
N TRP A 242 1.78 36.13 4.36
CA TRP A 242 0.63 36.71 3.70
C TRP A 242 0.37 38.10 4.26
N GLY A 243 0.00 39.00 3.37
CA GLY A 243 -0.61 40.26 3.76
C GLY A 243 -1.91 40.47 3.00
N ALA A 244 -2.87 41.02 3.71
CA ALA A 244 -4.14 41.49 3.17
C ALA A 244 -4.02 42.98 2.88
N TYR A 245 -4.49 43.42 1.73
CA TYR A 245 -4.54 44.84 1.39
C TYR A 245 -5.87 45.17 0.73
N PHE A 246 -6.30 46.42 0.88
CA PHE A 246 -7.60 46.88 0.39
C PHE A 246 -7.46 47.42 -1.03
N GLU A 247 -8.35 47.00 -1.90
CA GLU A 247 -8.47 47.51 -3.26
C GLU A 247 -9.91 47.99 -3.47
N ASN A 248 -10.07 49.11 -4.18
CA ASN A 248 -11.38 49.56 -4.62
C ASN A 248 -11.66 48.99 -6.01
N GLY A 249 -12.56 48.02 -6.08
CA GLY A 249 -13.02 47.42 -7.31
C GLY A 249 -14.22 48.15 -7.93
N PRO A 250 -14.60 47.78 -9.17
CA PRO A 250 -15.80 48.32 -9.84
C PRO A 250 -17.11 48.00 -9.09
N TYR A 251 -17.10 47.07 -8.13
CA TYR A 251 -18.26 46.65 -7.35
C TYR A 251 -18.17 47.00 -5.85
N GLY A 252 -17.22 47.87 -5.46
CA GLY A 252 -16.96 48.25 -4.07
C GLY A 252 -15.59 47.80 -3.56
N PRO A 253 -15.26 48.11 -2.29
CA PRO A 253 -13.99 47.71 -1.69
C PRO A 253 -13.95 46.19 -1.49
N TRP A 254 -12.83 45.56 -1.85
CA TRP A 254 -12.53 44.18 -1.51
C TRP A 254 -11.15 44.07 -0.87
N VAL A 255 -10.92 42.94 -0.21
CA VAL A 255 -9.61 42.60 0.38
C VAL A 255 -8.94 41.58 -0.52
N SER A 256 -7.75 41.92 -0.99
CA SER A 256 -6.88 41.02 -1.75
C SER A 256 -5.80 40.47 -0.82
N MET A 257 -5.63 39.15 -0.83
CA MET A 257 -4.58 38.48 -0.06
C MET A 257 -3.43 38.09 -0.99
N GLN A 258 -2.20 38.45 -0.63
CA GLN A 258 -1.03 38.17 -1.46
C GLN A 258 0.14 37.66 -0.62
N ALA A 259 0.92 36.76 -1.21
CA ALA A 259 2.15 36.26 -0.62
C ALA A 259 3.20 37.38 -0.60
N LEU A 260 3.82 37.60 0.56
CA LEU A 260 4.95 38.48 0.74
C LEU A 260 6.18 37.84 0.07
N PRO A 261 6.90 38.57 -0.81
CA PRO A 261 8.11 38.04 -1.43
C PRO A 261 9.24 37.81 -0.43
N ASP A 262 9.27 38.59 0.66
CA ASP A 262 10.22 38.45 1.76
C ASP A 262 9.48 38.10 3.08
N PRO A 263 9.13 36.82 3.33
CA PRO A 263 8.55 36.42 4.60
C PRO A 263 9.49 36.69 5.77
N PHE A 264 8.99 37.29 6.85
CA PHE A 264 9.79 37.67 8.02
C PHE A 264 9.28 36.99 9.29
N LEU A 265 10.19 36.82 10.25
CA LEU A 265 9.94 36.09 11.49
C LEU A 265 9.16 36.92 12.51
N VAL A 266 8.26 36.25 13.22
CA VAL A 266 7.36 36.81 14.24
C VAL A 266 7.66 36.14 15.57
N LYS A 267 8.93 36.12 15.98
CA LYS A 267 9.28 35.77 17.37
C LYS A 267 9.38 37.07 18.18
N PRO A 268 8.90 37.10 19.45
CA PRO A 268 9.33 38.14 20.36
C PRO A 268 10.85 38.07 20.42
N ALA A 269 11.52 39.22 20.24
CA ALA A 269 12.96 39.32 20.50
C ALA A 269 13.25 38.67 21.84
N ASP A 270 14.27 37.81 21.90
CA ASP A 270 14.57 36.88 22.98
C ASP A 270 14.05 37.34 24.34
N LYS A 271 13.35 36.44 25.04
CA LYS A 271 13.13 36.60 26.47
C LYS A 271 14.51 36.79 27.09
N ASP A 272 14.88 38.03 27.39
CA ASP A 272 15.97 38.35 28.30
C ASP A 272 15.73 37.48 29.52
N LYS A 273 16.62 36.50 29.75
CA LYS A 273 16.52 35.57 30.88
C LYS A 273 16.57 36.28 32.24
N ASP A 274 16.79 37.60 32.23
CA ASP A 274 16.96 38.44 33.42
C ASP A 274 15.83 39.43 33.70
N LYS A 275 14.70 39.43 32.96
CA LYS A 275 13.60 40.37 33.25
C LYS A 275 12.35 39.72 33.85
N LYS A 276 12.08 40.15 35.08
CA LYS A 276 10.97 39.80 35.97
C LYS A 276 9.61 39.89 35.27
N LYS A 277 8.74 38.93 35.66
CA LYS A 277 7.27 39.03 35.75
C LYS A 277 6.82 40.50 35.73
N ASP A 278 6.11 40.90 34.67
CA ASP A 278 5.16 42.03 34.56
C ASP A 278 5.26 42.82 33.22
N GLU A 279 6.20 42.50 32.33
CA GLU A 279 6.22 43.09 30.98
C GLU A 279 5.35 42.30 29.98
N LYS A 280 4.29 42.96 29.49
CA LYS A 280 3.55 42.59 28.27
C LYS A 280 4.55 42.15 27.19
N ALA A 281 4.32 40.99 26.58
CA ALA A 281 5.18 40.41 25.55
C ALA A 281 5.69 41.49 24.58
N LYS A 282 7.02 41.62 24.41
CA LYS A 282 7.63 42.59 23.50
C LYS A 282 6.95 42.44 22.12
N PRO A 283 6.33 43.51 21.57
CA PRO A 283 5.66 43.44 20.28
C PRO A 283 6.68 43.08 19.19
N PHE A 284 6.24 42.27 18.23
CA PHE A 284 7.08 41.81 17.13
C PHE A 284 7.75 42.98 16.41
N LYS A 285 9.01 42.81 15.97
CA LYS A 285 9.71 43.82 15.17
C LYS A 285 9.18 43.76 13.73
N TRP A 286 8.10 44.49 13.48
CA TRP A 286 7.49 44.57 12.17
C TRP A 286 8.27 45.48 11.22
N PRO A 287 8.46 45.10 9.95
CA PRO A 287 8.92 46.02 8.92
C PRO A 287 7.94 47.18 8.75
N GLU A 288 8.46 48.37 8.47
CA GLU A 288 7.64 49.54 8.15
C GLU A 288 7.11 49.48 6.71
N ASP A 289 7.93 48.97 5.79
CA ASP A 289 7.64 48.85 4.37
C ASP A 289 7.76 47.38 3.88
N PHE A 290 6.87 47.01 2.96
CA PHE A 290 6.88 45.74 2.25
C PHE A 290 6.98 45.98 0.75
N LYS A 291 7.80 45.20 0.05
CA LYS A 291 7.77 45.18 -1.42
C LYS A 291 6.83 44.05 -1.85
N ILE A 292 5.92 44.31 -2.78
CA ILE A 292 5.14 43.27 -3.45
C ILE A 292 5.28 43.40 -4.96
N SER A 293 5.28 42.28 -5.68
CA SER A 293 5.25 42.29 -7.15
C SER A 293 3.85 41.96 -7.64
N GLN A 294 3.21 42.90 -8.33
CA GLN A 294 1.91 42.69 -8.95
C GLN A 294 2.03 42.99 -10.45
N ARG A 295 1.67 42.03 -11.30
CA ARG A 295 1.72 42.16 -12.78
C ARG A 295 3.10 42.61 -13.32
N GLY A 296 4.19 42.13 -12.69
CA GLY A 296 5.56 42.45 -13.09
C GLY A 296 6.06 43.83 -12.66
N LYS A 297 5.33 44.54 -11.78
CA LYS A 297 5.75 45.81 -11.18
C LYS A 297 5.90 45.67 -9.67
N GLU A 298 6.97 46.23 -9.11
CA GLU A 298 7.18 46.30 -7.67
C GLU A 298 6.43 47.50 -7.07
N TYR A 299 5.68 47.26 -6.00
CA TYR A 299 5.01 48.28 -5.20
C TYR A 299 5.58 48.25 -3.78
N LYS A 300 5.85 49.42 -3.21
CA LYS A 300 6.14 49.56 -1.77
C LYS A 300 4.84 49.83 -1.04
N LEU A 301 4.48 48.94 -0.12
CA LEU A 301 3.32 49.03 0.75
C LEU A 301 3.77 49.37 2.16
N LYS A 302 3.07 50.29 2.82
CA LYS A 302 3.29 50.58 4.25
C LYS A 302 2.48 49.62 5.10
N ARG A 303 2.97 49.30 6.30
CA ARG A 303 2.19 48.53 7.27
C ARG A 303 1.02 49.35 7.79
N PHE A 304 -0.19 48.79 7.75
CA PHE A 304 -1.33 49.35 8.45
C PHE A 304 -1.12 49.29 9.97
N THR A 305 -1.25 50.42 10.67
CA THR A 305 -1.04 50.49 12.13
C THR A 305 -2.29 50.87 12.91
N SER A 306 -3.14 51.74 12.37
CA SER A 306 -4.41 52.16 12.98
C SER A 306 -5.26 52.96 11.97
N GLY A 307 -6.58 53.07 12.22
CA GLY A 307 -7.48 53.89 11.43
C GLY A 307 -8.55 53.11 10.66
N ASP A 308 -9.13 53.74 9.64
CA ASP A 308 -10.09 53.12 8.72
C ASP A 308 -9.36 52.76 7.41
N PRO A 309 -9.07 51.47 7.16
CA PRO A 309 -8.30 51.05 6.00
C PRO A 309 -9.01 51.32 4.67
N SER A 310 -10.33 51.58 4.70
CA SER A 310 -11.11 51.94 3.50
C SER A 310 -10.97 53.41 3.10
N LYS A 311 -10.47 54.27 4.00
CA LYS A 311 -10.38 55.73 3.81
C LYS A 311 -8.98 56.22 3.46
N ASN A 312 -7.94 55.40 3.66
CA ASN A 312 -6.58 55.74 3.26
C ASN A 312 -6.42 55.62 1.73
N ARG A 313 -6.73 56.71 1.02
CA ARG A 313 -6.62 56.82 -0.46
C ARG A 313 -5.21 57.14 -0.98
N GLY A 314 -4.23 57.31 -0.07
CA GLY A 314 -2.88 57.75 -0.43
C GLY A 314 -1.97 56.59 -0.79
N ASP A 315 -1.39 55.95 0.23
CA ASP A 315 -0.48 54.83 0.06
C ASP A 315 -1.24 53.51 0.31
N PRO A 316 -1.12 52.51 -0.58
CA PRO A 316 -1.68 51.19 -0.32
C PRO A 316 -1.01 50.58 0.93
N GLU A 317 -1.83 50.24 1.92
CA GLU A 317 -1.39 49.67 3.19
C GLU A 317 -1.65 48.17 3.23
N ILE A 318 -0.76 47.45 3.90
CA ILE A 318 -0.88 46.01 4.09
C ILE A 318 -1.11 45.67 5.56
N ILE A 319 -2.09 44.82 5.80
CA ILE A 319 -2.36 44.17 7.07
C ILE A 319 -1.69 42.79 7.02
N PRO A 320 -0.58 42.57 7.77
CA PRO A 320 0.02 41.26 7.84
C PRO A 320 -0.96 40.26 8.48
N VAL A 321 -1.07 39.07 7.88
CA VAL A 321 -1.91 38.01 8.44
C VAL A 321 -1.18 37.39 9.63
N ASN A 322 -1.88 37.26 10.76
CA ASN A 322 -1.33 36.60 11.95
C ASN A 322 -0.83 35.20 11.57
N PRO A 323 0.48 34.89 11.74
CA PRO A 323 1.02 33.59 11.37
C PRO A 323 0.33 32.43 12.09
N ASP A 324 -0.17 32.64 13.31
CA ASP A 324 -0.86 31.60 14.08
C ASP A 324 -2.21 31.21 13.46
N THR A 325 -2.82 32.09 12.65
CA THR A 325 -4.10 31.85 11.97
C THR A 325 -3.93 31.58 10.47
N GLN A 326 -2.70 31.63 9.94
CA GLN A 326 -2.46 31.38 8.51
C GLN A 326 -2.83 29.95 8.13
N ASP A 327 -2.59 28.99 9.03
CA ASP A 327 -2.86 27.58 8.81
C ASP A 327 -4.36 27.26 8.80
N ASP A 328 -5.18 28.04 9.51
CA ASP A 328 -6.64 27.87 9.55
C ASP A 328 -7.31 28.31 8.23
N VAL A 329 -6.70 29.26 7.52
CA VAL A 329 -7.26 29.89 6.31
C VAL A 329 -6.61 29.36 5.03
N CYS A 330 -5.33 29.00 5.11
CA CYS A 330 -4.55 28.43 4.01
C CYS A 330 -3.83 27.17 4.50
N PRO A 331 -4.57 26.10 4.87
CA PRO A 331 -3.95 24.85 5.24
C PRO A 331 -3.04 24.41 4.10
N THR A 332 -1.81 24.00 4.43
CA THR A 332 -1.02 23.25 3.46
C THR A 332 -1.81 22.00 3.12
N ASP A 333 -2.50 22.02 1.99
CA ASP A 333 -3.34 20.93 1.48
C ASP A 333 -2.60 19.59 1.58
N THR A 334 -1.29 19.63 1.35
CA THR A 334 -0.38 18.49 1.50
C THR A 334 -0.37 17.85 2.89
N LEU A 335 -0.34 18.61 3.99
CA LEU A 335 -0.27 18.06 5.34
C LEU A 335 -1.62 17.56 5.85
N VAL A 336 -2.69 18.28 5.54
CA VAL A 336 -4.05 17.84 5.87
C VAL A 336 -4.36 16.55 5.10
N ARG A 337 -4.07 16.53 3.80
CA ARG A 337 -4.20 15.33 2.96
C ARG A 337 -3.33 14.18 3.46
N LEU A 338 -2.07 14.43 3.81
CA LEU A 338 -1.17 13.41 4.33
C LEU A 338 -1.66 12.83 5.66
N THR A 339 -2.09 13.68 6.59
CA THR A 339 -2.62 13.25 7.89
C THR A 339 -3.89 12.42 7.72
N ARG A 340 -4.74 12.81 6.77
CA ARG A 340 -5.92 12.05 6.37
C ARG A 340 -5.54 10.71 5.78
N GLU A 341 -4.64 10.66 4.80
CA GLU A 341 -4.22 9.40 4.14
C GLU A 341 -3.55 8.43 5.14
N LEU A 342 -2.74 8.95 6.08
CA LEU A 342 -2.18 8.17 7.19
C LEU A 342 -3.27 7.58 8.09
N ARG A 343 -4.28 8.38 8.45
CA ARG A 343 -5.41 7.92 9.27
C ARG A 343 -6.28 6.91 8.51
N ASP A 344 -6.61 7.19 7.26
CA ASP A 344 -7.43 6.31 6.42
C ASP A 344 -6.74 4.95 6.28
N MET A 345 -5.43 4.93 6.08
CA MET A 345 -4.66 3.67 6.04
C MET A 345 -4.61 2.97 7.41
N GLU A 346 -4.42 3.71 8.51
CA GLU A 346 -4.49 3.15 9.86
C GLU A 346 -5.85 2.47 10.12
N THR A 347 -6.94 3.08 9.68
CA THR A 347 -8.29 2.51 9.71
C THR A 347 -8.42 1.25 8.85
N VAL A 348 -7.81 1.20 7.66
CA VAL A 348 -7.81 -0.02 6.84
C VAL A 348 -7.09 -1.18 7.54
N LEU A 349 -5.96 -0.91 8.20
CA LEU A 349 -5.18 -1.96 8.86
C LEU A 349 -5.82 -2.42 10.18
N ARG A 350 -6.26 -1.47 11.02
CA ARG A 350 -6.74 -1.73 12.40
C ARG A 350 -8.25 -1.78 12.54
N GLY A 351 -8.98 -1.28 11.56
CA GLY A 351 -10.42 -1.09 11.65
C GLY A 351 -10.81 0.25 12.27
N ASP A 352 -12.10 0.49 12.37
CA ASP A 352 -12.68 1.60 13.10
C ASP A 352 -13.66 1.06 14.15
N LYS A 353 -13.35 1.29 15.42
CA LYS A 353 -14.17 0.88 16.58
C LYS A 353 -14.73 2.09 17.33
N SER A 354 -14.67 3.27 16.72
CA SER A 354 -15.10 4.51 17.37
C SER A 354 -16.63 4.66 17.45
N ASP A 355 -17.35 4.00 16.54
CA ASP A 355 -18.82 3.95 16.55
C ASP A 355 -19.28 2.49 16.76
N PRO A 356 -19.83 2.14 17.94
CA PRO A 356 -20.35 0.80 18.21
C PRO A 356 -21.45 0.35 17.25
N ALA A 357 -22.14 1.27 16.57
CA ALA A 357 -23.17 0.93 15.58
C ALA A 357 -22.58 0.64 14.19
N ASN A 358 -21.34 1.04 13.92
CA ASN A 358 -20.69 0.97 12.62
C ASN A 358 -19.23 0.51 12.74
N GLU A 359 -18.97 -0.48 13.61
CA GLU A 359 -17.64 -1.06 13.73
C GLU A 359 -17.21 -1.67 12.39
N LYS A 360 -15.99 -1.35 11.99
CA LYS A 360 -15.35 -1.91 10.79
C LYS A 360 -14.14 -2.69 11.23
N ASP A 361 -14.12 -3.97 10.90
CA ASP A 361 -12.95 -4.81 11.11
C ASP A 361 -11.80 -4.37 10.19
N GLY A 362 -10.60 -4.30 10.75
CA GLY A 362 -9.39 -4.03 9.99
C GLY A 362 -8.84 -5.28 9.31
N LEU A 363 -7.80 -5.09 8.49
CA LEU A 363 -7.05 -6.18 7.90
C LEU A 363 -6.43 -7.10 8.97
N ILE A 364 -5.99 -6.55 10.11
CA ILE A 364 -5.45 -7.33 11.25
C ILE A 364 -6.52 -8.25 11.84
N ASP A 365 -7.73 -7.72 12.08
CA ASP A 365 -8.82 -8.47 12.68
C ASP A 365 -9.31 -9.55 11.70
N THR A 366 -9.44 -9.20 10.41
CA THR A 366 -9.74 -10.13 9.33
C THR A 366 -8.72 -11.27 9.25
N GLY A 367 -7.42 -10.94 9.31
CA GLY A 367 -6.34 -11.90 9.28
C GLY A 367 -6.34 -12.84 10.49
N LYS A 368 -6.70 -12.36 11.68
CA LYS A 368 -6.84 -13.17 12.90
C LYS A 368 -8.00 -14.15 12.80
N VAL A 369 -9.18 -13.67 12.40
CA VAL A 369 -10.36 -14.52 12.17
C VAL A 369 -10.06 -15.58 11.12
N LEU A 370 -9.42 -15.19 10.03
CA LEU A 370 -9.06 -16.09 8.95
C LEU A 370 -8.07 -17.18 9.42
N LEU A 371 -7.05 -16.79 10.18
CA LEU A 371 -6.07 -17.71 10.75
C LEU A 371 -6.73 -18.78 11.64
N ASP A 372 -7.68 -18.37 12.49
CA ASP A 372 -8.41 -19.28 13.36
C ASP A 372 -9.30 -20.24 12.56
N GLN A 373 -9.99 -19.74 11.54
CA GLN A 373 -10.80 -20.58 10.66
C GLN A 373 -9.94 -21.59 9.89
N ILE A 374 -8.79 -21.19 9.36
CA ILE A 374 -7.89 -22.09 8.63
C ILE A 374 -7.30 -23.15 9.57
N LYS A 375 -6.92 -22.78 10.80
CA LYS A 375 -6.45 -23.73 11.83
C LYS A 375 -7.52 -24.71 12.30
N SER A 376 -8.80 -24.46 12.01
CA SER A 376 -9.91 -25.38 12.29
C SER A 376 -10.11 -26.42 11.18
N ILE A 377 -9.55 -26.20 9.98
CA ILE A 377 -9.69 -27.12 8.85
C ILE A 377 -9.01 -28.45 9.19
N GLY A 378 -9.76 -29.55 9.10
CA GLY A 378 -9.27 -30.90 9.38
C GLY A 378 -9.42 -31.36 10.83
N LYS A 379 -9.93 -30.51 11.74
CA LYS A 379 -10.34 -30.94 13.08
C LYS A 379 -11.78 -31.48 13.04
N PRO A 380 -12.08 -32.60 13.70
CA PRO A 380 -13.48 -33.03 13.88
C PRO A 380 -14.20 -31.96 14.69
N GLY A 381 -15.33 -31.48 14.15
CA GLY A 381 -16.19 -30.48 14.77
C GLY A 381 -17.19 -31.08 15.74
#